data_AF-A0A6M3M5V8-F1
#
_entry.id   AF-A0A6M3M5V8-F1
#
_cell.length_a   1.000
_cell.length_b   1.000
_cell.length_c   1.000
_cell.angle_alpha   90.00
_cell.angle_beta   90.00
_cell.angle_gamma   90.00
#
_symmetry.space_group_name_H-M   'P 1'
#
loop_
_entity.id
_entity.type
_entity.pdbx_description
1 polymer ?
#
loop_
_entity_poly.entity_id
_entity_poly.type
_entity_poly.pdbx_seq_one_letter_code
_entity_poly.pdbx_strand_id
1 'polypeptide(L)'
;LSGADLSGADLSGADLSGADLSGADLSGADLSGAQNLLLAASWLADSFEADSHGIIVYKVFGLHRAPREDWIIKAGVVIREVCHPDPCLDCACGINFGTDRWIKVNAAGKQVWKARIAWIDLADTVVPYNTDGKARCGRMTLLEDATAEFWRQTP
;
A
#
# COMPACT_ATOMS: atom_id res chain seq x y z
N LEU A 1 -10.72 -11.08 -14.19
CA LEU A 1 -9.54 -11.97 -14.35
C LEU A 1 -9.08 -12.52 -12.99
N SER A 2 -9.90 -12.41 -11.93
CA SER A 2 -9.52 -12.89 -10.61
C SER A 2 -9.24 -14.39 -10.61
N GLY A 3 -8.12 -14.78 -9.98
CA GLY A 3 -7.66 -16.16 -9.90
C GLY A 3 -7.27 -16.81 -11.24
N ALA A 4 -7.19 -16.05 -12.33
CA ALA A 4 -6.87 -16.60 -13.64
C ALA A 4 -5.37 -16.91 -13.75
N ASP A 5 -5.05 -18.02 -14.42
CA ASP A 5 -3.69 -18.29 -14.90
C ASP A 5 -3.47 -17.49 -16.20
N LEU A 6 -2.65 -16.45 -16.10
CA LEU A 6 -2.20 -15.60 -17.21
C LEU A 6 -0.67 -15.71 -17.35
N SER A 7 -0.07 -16.80 -16.85
CA SER A 7 1.37 -16.98 -16.88
C SER A 7 1.88 -17.03 -18.33
N GLY A 8 2.92 -16.26 -18.62
CA GLY A 8 3.49 -16.13 -19.97
C GLY A 8 2.58 -15.47 -21.01
N ALA A 9 1.43 -14.89 -20.62
CA ALA A 9 0.52 -14.25 -21.56
C ALA A 9 1.13 -12.97 -22.16
N ASP A 10 0.87 -12.75 -23.45
CA ASP A 10 1.12 -11.45 -24.09
C ASP A 10 -0.08 -10.54 -23.81
N LEU A 11 0.12 -9.59 -22.89
CA LEU A 11 -0.83 -8.53 -22.54
C LEU A 11 -0.26 -7.16 -22.96
N SER A 12 0.68 -7.14 -23.91
CA SER A 12 1.30 -5.91 -24.36
C SER A 12 0.27 -4.99 -25.02
N GLY A 13 0.28 -3.71 -24.64
CA GLY A 13 -0.69 -2.72 -25.12
C GLY A 13 -2.14 -2.94 -24.65
N ALA A 14 -2.43 -3.96 -23.84
CA ALA A 14 -3.80 -4.27 -23.43
C ALA A 14 -4.40 -3.16 -22.58
N ASP A 15 -5.66 -2.82 -22.82
CA ASP A 15 -6.43 -1.98 -21.90
C ASP A 15 -6.98 -2.84 -20.76
N LEU A 16 -6.43 -2.66 -19.56
CA LEU A 16 -6.81 -3.39 -18.35
C LEU A 16 -7.73 -2.55 -17.45
N SER A 17 -8.37 -1.52 -18.00
CA SER A 17 -9.35 -0.68 -17.29
C SER A 17 -10.42 -1.51 -16.59
N GLY A 18 -10.49 -1.41 -15.27
CA GLY A 18 -11.49 -2.12 -14.46
C GLY A 18 -11.33 -3.64 -14.44
N ALA A 19 -10.21 -4.17 -14.94
CA ALA A 19 -9.93 -5.58 -14.87
C ALA A 19 -9.61 -5.98 -13.43
N ASP A 20 -10.46 -6.82 -12.85
CA ASP A 20 -10.14 -7.45 -11.58
C ASP A 20 -9.03 -8.51 -11.78
N LEU A 21 -7.81 -8.19 -11.38
CA LEU A 21 -6.61 -9.06 -11.39
C LEU A 21 -6.30 -9.70 -10.02
N SER A 22 -7.22 -9.64 -9.05
CA SER A 22 -6.97 -10.14 -7.69
C SER A 22 -6.71 -11.65 -7.73
N GLY A 23 -5.53 -12.05 -7.28
CA GLY A 23 -5.05 -13.44 -7.28
C GLY A 23 -4.75 -14.04 -8.65
N ALA A 24 -4.71 -13.23 -9.73
CA ALA A 24 -4.26 -13.72 -11.03
C ALA A 24 -2.76 -14.06 -11.01
N ASP A 25 -2.35 -15.12 -11.70
CA ASP A 25 -0.94 -15.42 -11.93
C ASP A 25 -0.47 -14.72 -13.21
N LEU A 26 0.30 -13.65 -13.06
CA LEU A 26 0.94 -12.91 -14.16
C LEU A 26 2.42 -13.28 -14.34
N SER A 27 2.87 -14.41 -13.79
CA SER A 27 4.28 -14.82 -13.87
C SER A 27 4.75 -14.90 -15.31
N GLY A 28 5.73 -14.06 -15.66
CA GLY A 28 6.30 -14.01 -17.01
C GLY A 28 5.38 -13.42 -18.08
N ALA A 29 4.24 -12.83 -17.73
CA ALA A 29 3.39 -12.12 -18.68
C ALA A 29 4.08 -10.85 -19.20
N ASP A 30 3.90 -10.54 -20.48
CA ASP A 30 4.33 -9.27 -21.07
C ASP A 30 3.25 -8.21 -20.85
N LEU A 31 3.50 -7.27 -19.94
CA LEU A 31 2.62 -6.12 -19.66
C LEU A 31 3.12 -4.83 -20.33
N SER A 32 4.04 -4.93 -21.29
CA SER A 32 4.64 -3.75 -21.94
C SER A 32 3.58 -2.89 -22.61
N GLY A 33 3.48 -1.62 -22.19
CA GLY A 33 2.49 -0.69 -22.72
C GLY A 33 1.03 -0.99 -22.36
N ALA A 34 0.76 -1.93 -21.44
CA ALA A 34 -0.58 -2.13 -20.90
C ALA A 34 -1.09 -0.81 -20.29
N GLN A 35 -2.32 -0.46 -20.61
CA GLN A 35 -2.96 0.78 -20.20
C GLN A 35 -3.79 0.55 -18.93
N ASN A 36 -3.93 1.61 -18.13
CA ASN A 36 -4.85 1.66 -16.98
C ASN A 36 -4.56 0.66 -15.85
N LEU A 37 -3.34 0.12 -15.79
CA LEU A 37 -2.78 -0.43 -14.55
C LEU A 37 -2.36 0.73 -13.66
N LEU A 38 -2.73 0.67 -12.37
CA LEU A 38 -2.23 1.63 -11.39
C LEU A 38 -0.70 1.55 -11.33
N LEU A 39 -0.04 2.59 -11.85
CA LEU A 39 1.38 2.80 -11.57
C LEU A 39 1.49 3.18 -10.10
N ALA A 40 2.25 2.40 -9.33
CA ALA A 40 2.45 2.65 -7.91
C ALA A 40 2.87 4.10 -7.62
N ALA A 41 3.75 4.67 -8.44
CA ALA A 41 4.19 6.05 -8.31
C ALA A 41 3.05 7.07 -8.51
N SER A 42 2.20 6.90 -9.52
CA SER A 42 1.05 7.78 -9.77
C SER A 42 0.04 7.71 -8.64
N TRP A 43 -0.32 6.49 -8.22
CA TRP A 43 -1.26 6.32 -7.11
C TRP A 43 -0.76 6.96 -5.82
N LEU A 44 0.54 6.78 -5.50
CA LEU A 44 1.14 7.36 -4.31
C LEU A 44 1.14 8.89 -4.37
N ALA A 45 1.48 9.47 -5.53
CA ALA A 45 1.48 10.92 -5.73
C ALA A 45 0.07 11.53 -5.64
N ASP A 46 -0.95 10.82 -6.14
CA ASP A 46 -2.33 11.29 -6.13
C ASP A 46 -3.00 11.10 -4.75
N SER A 47 -2.55 10.11 -3.98
CA SER A 47 -3.21 9.69 -2.74
C SER A 47 -2.58 10.24 -1.46
N PHE A 48 -1.34 10.71 -1.51
CA PHE A 48 -0.58 11.07 -0.32
C PHE A 48 0.23 12.35 -0.50
N GLU A 49 0.41 13.07 0.60
CA GLU A 49 1.34 14.19 0.65
C GLU A 49 2.79 13.69 0.59
N ALA A 50 3.67 14.55 0.09
CA ALA A 50 5.11 14.30 0.04
C ALA A 50 5.88 15.44 0.70
N ASP A 51 7.03 15.12 1.27
CA ASP A 51 8.01 16.11 1.73
C ASP A 51 9.37 15.87 1.05
N SER A 52 10.39 16.62 1.45
CA SER A 52 11.74 16.48 0.89
C SER A 52 12.41 15.12 1.17
N HIS A 53 11.84 14.29 2.05
CA HIS A 53 12.41 13.02 2.47
C HIS A 53 11.61 11.80 2.01
N GLY A 54 10.33 11.96 1.64
CA GLY A 54 9.51 10.85 1.15
C GLY A 54 8.02 11.13 1.07
N ILE A 55 7.24 10.05 0.97
CA ILE A 55 5.77 10.08 0.98
C ILE A 55 5.27 9.89 2.42
N ILE A 56 4.26 10.67 2.77
CA ILE A 56 3.60 10.68 4.07
C ILE A 56 2.34 9.80 4.00
N VAL A 57 2.35 8.70 4.75
CA VAL A 57 1.28 7.69 4.74
C VAL A 57 0.66 7.51 6.12
N TYR A 58 -0.50 6.85 6.16
CA TYR A 58 -1.16 6.48 7.41
C TYR A 58 -1.09 4.97 7.65
N LYS A 59 -0.58 4.61 8.83
CA LYS A 59 -0.48 3.24 9.32
C LYS A 59 -1.50 3.02 10.44
N VAL A 60 -2.36 2.02 10.28
CA VAL A 60 -3.25 1.56 11.35
C VAL A 60 -2.63 0.37 12.08
N PHE A 61 -2.60 0.41 13.41
CA PHE A 61 -2.22 -0.73 14.24
C PHE A 61 -3.45 -1.41 14.86
N GLY A 62 -3.39 -2.75 15.02
CA GLY A 62 -4.45 -3.51 15.70
C GLY A 62 -5.78 -3.60 14.92
N LEU A 63 -5.74 -3.55 13.58
CA LEU A 63 -6.92 -3.74 12.75
C LEU A 63 -7.34 -5.22 12.68
N HIS A 64 -6.53 -6.05 12.02
CA HIS A 64 -6.78 -7.49 11.87
C HIS A 64 -5.79 -8.37 12.64
N ARG A 65 -4.57 -7.87 12.85
CA ARG A 65 -3.49 -8.57 13.56
C ARG A 65 -2.79 -7.61 14.51
N ALA A 66 -2.26 -8.16 15.60
CA ALA A 66 -1.37 -7.43 16.48
C ALA A 66 -0.12 -6.98 15.69
N PRO A 67 0.48 -5.83 16.04
CA PRO A 67 1.81 -5.47 15.55
C PRO A 67 2.82 -6.58 15.87
N ARG A 68 3.89 -6.67 15.08
CA ARG A 68 4.99 -7.61 15.37
C ARG A 68 5.63 -7.26 16.72
N GLU A 69 6.02 -8.28 17.48
CA GLU A 69 6.60 -8.12 18.82
C GLU A 69 7.94 -7.35 18.80
N ASP A 70 8.67 -7.41 17.68
CA ASP A 70 9.94 -6.71 17.49
C ASP A 70 9.80 -5.23 17.12
N TRP A 71 8.58 -4.76 16.85
CA TRP A 71 8.34 -3.36 16.49
C TRP A 71 8.22 -2.47 17.72
N ILE A 72 9.06 -1.43 17.76
CA ILE A 72 8.94 -0.34 18.73
C ILE A 72 8.06 0.75 18.11
N ILE A 73 6.82 0.86 18.56
CA ILE A 73 5.87 1.85 18.07
C ILE A 73 6.11 3.19 18.78
N LYS A 74 7.01 3.99 18.22
CA LYS A 74 7.42 5.29 18.75
C LYS A 74 7.82 6.25 17.63
N ALA A 75 7.56 7.53 17.82
CA ALA A 75 8.02 8.60 16.93
C ALA A 75 9.54 8.51 16.69
N GLY A 76 9.93 8.67 15.43
CA GLY A 76 11.31 8.57 14.95
C GLY A 76 11.83 7.14 14.73
N VAL A 77 11.06 6.10 15.10
CA VAL A 77 11.48 4.71 14.91
C VAL A 77 11.18 4.24 13.49
N VAL A 78 12.15 3.55 12.91
CA VAL A 78 11.98 2.82 11.66
C VAL A 78 11.49 1.40 11.96
N ILE A 79 10.37 1.02 11.36
CA ILE A 79 9.87 -0.35 11.37
C ILE A 79 10.09 -1.02 10.01
N ARG A 80 10.21 -2.35 10.02
CA ARG A 80 10.59 -3.16 8.85
C ARG A 80 9.81 -4.46 8.79
N GLU A 81 9.52 -4.90 7.57
CA GLU A 81 8.96 -6.23 7.29
C GLU A 81 9.34 -6.69 5.88
N VAL A 82 9.30 -8.00 5.65
CA VAL A 82 9.39 -8.54 4.29
C VAL A 82 8.12 -8.15 3.54
N CYS A 83 8.26 -7.33 2.50
CA CYS A 83 7.17 -6.93 1.64
C CYS A 83 6.99 -7.98 0.54
N HIS A 84 5.78 -8.54 0.42
CA HIS A 84 5.48 -9.44 -0.68
C HIS A 84 5.47 -8.66 -2.01
N PRO A 85 6.21 -9.08 -3.05
CA PRO A 85 6.37 -8.28 -4.25
C PRO A 85 5.14 -8.29 -5.17
N ASP A 86 4.26 -9.28 -5.05
CA ASP A 86 3.18 -9.56 -6.01
C ASP A 86 1.99 -8.56 -5.96
N PRO A 87 1.82 -7.66 -6.95
CA PRO A 87 0.72 -6.69 -6.98
C PRO A 87 -0.66 -7.30 -7.27
N CYS A 88 -0.76 -8.59 -7.59
CA CYS A 88 -2.05 -9.29 -7.71
C CYS A 88 -2.64 -9.70 -6.35
N LEU A 89 -1.86 -9.62 -5.27
CA LEU A 89 -2.33 -9.93 -3.93
C LEU A 89 -2.76 -8.67 -3.17
N ASP A 90 -4.05 -8.57 -2.86
CA ASP A 90 -4.62 -7.47 -2.07
C ASP A 90 -4.21 -7.53 -0.59
N CYS A 91 -3.92 -8.73 -0.08
CA CYS A 91 -3.49 -8.96 1.29
C CYS A 91 -2.26 -9.87 1.30
N ALA A 92 -1.11 -9.32 1.65
CA ALA A 92 0.15 -10.05 1.72
C ALA A 92 1.04 -9.49 2.85
N CYS A 93 2.18 -10.14 3.11
CA CYS A 93 3.13 -9.66 4.11
C CYS A 93 3.74 -8.31 3.71
N GLY A 94 4.05 -7.50 4.72
CA GLY A 94 4.57 -6.15 4.54
C GLY A 94 3.88 -5.17 5.49
N ILE A 95 4.43 -3.97 5.56
CA ILE A 95 3.89 -2.92 6.40
C ILE A 95 2.72 -2.26 5.66
N ASN A 96 1.50 -2.69 5.97
CA ASN A 96 0.28 -2.18 5.35
C ASN A 96 -0.01 -0.74 5.79
N PHE A 97 -0.24 0.15 4.83
CA PHE A 97 -0.72 1.52 5.01
C PHE A 97 -1.94 1.77 4.10
N GLY A 98 -2.66 2.85 4.34
CA GLY A 98 -3.83 3.17 3.52
C GLY A 98 -4.12 4.66 3.44
N THR A 99 -4.99 5.01 2.48
CA THR A 99 -5.51 6.37 2.33
C THR A 99 -6.37 6.77 3.51
N ASP A 100 -6.51 8.08 3.74
CA ASP A 100 -7.34 8.59 4.81
C ASP A 100 -8.81 8.12 4.66
N ARG A 101 -9.32 8.15 3.42
CA ARG A 101 -10.66 7.66 3.05
C ARG A 101 -10.86 6.21 3.43
N TRP A 102 -9.91 5.33 3.07
CA TRP A 102 -10.04 3.91 3.36
C TRP A 102 -10.03 3.65 4.88
N ILE A 103 -9.13 4.32 5.60
CA ILE A 103 -9.01 4.17 7.06
C ILE A 103 -10.28 4.66 7.76
N LYS A 104 -10.83 5.81 7.36
CA LYS A 104 -12.07 6.35 7.94
C LYS A 104 -13.26 5.38 7.82
N VAL A 105 -13.34 4.64 6.72
CA VAL A 105 -14.40 3.66 6.48
C VAL A 105 -14.15 2.34 7.22
N ASN A 106 -12.90 1.87 7.27
CA ASN A 106 -12.61 0.48 7.64
C ASN A 106 -11.92 0.30 9.00
N ALA A 107 -11.45 1.38 9.63
CA ALA A 107 -10.64 1.31 10.84
C ALA A 107 -11.09 2.29 11.94
N ALA A 108 -12.40 2.58 12.00
CA ALA A 108 -12.99 3.51 12.96
C ALA A 108 -12.50 3.27 14.40
N GLY A 109 -12.00 4.33 15.04
CA GLY A 109 -11.54 4.32 16.43
C GLY A 109 -10.24 3.55 16.68
N LYS A 110 -9.56 3.06 15.64
CA LYS A 110 -8.25 2.41 15.77
C LYS A 110 -7.12 3.44 15.92
N GLN A 111 -5.99 2.97 16.44
CA GLN A 111 -4.78 3.77 16.50
C GLN A 111 -4.24 4.02 15.09
N VAL A 112 -4.04 5.29 14.75
CA VAL A 112 -3.55 5.74 13.45
C VAL A 112 -2.24 6.49 13.65
N TRP A 113 -1.22 6.08 12.91
CA TRP A 113 0.09 6.72 12.91
C TRP A 113 0.35 7.38 11.57
N LYS A 114 0.87 8.60 11.61
CA LYS A 114 1.50 9.23 10.45
C LYS A 114 2.90 8.64 10.32
N ALA A 115 3.25 8.20 9.13
CA ALA A 115 4.53 7.56 8.85
C ALA A 115 5.12 8.09 7.53
N ARG A 116 6.42 7.90 7.34
CA ARG A 116 7.13 8.25 6.10
C ARG A 116 7.71 7.00 5.46
N ILE A 117 7.44 6.83 4.17
CA ILE A 117 8.22 5.95 3.30
C ILE A 117 9.26 6.85 2.63
N ALA A 118 10.54 6.63 2.91
CA ALA A 118 11.58 7.48 2.36
C ALA A 118 11.70 7.26 0.84
N TRP A 119 12.17 8.27 0.10
CA TRP A 119 12.37 8.15 -1.35
C TRP A 119 13.21 6.93 -1.75
N ILE A 120 14.24 6.62 -0.95
CA ILE A 120 15.11 5.45 -1.16
C ILE A 120 14.41 4.12 -0.89
N ASP A 121 13.34 4.11 -0.09
CA ASP A 121 12.57 2.92 0.27
C ASP A 121 11.33 2.74 -0.63
N LEU A 122 11.07 3.68 -1.54
CA LEU A 122 9.88 3.66 -2.40
C LEU A 122 9.87 2.47 -3.36
N ALA A 123 11.05 1.99 -3.77
CA ALA A 123 11.20 0.84 -4.65
C ALA A 123 10.65 -0.46 -4.06
N ASP A 124 10.57 -0.56 -2.72
CA ASP A 124 10.03 -1.72 -2.01
C ASP A 124 8.51 -1.58 -1.73
N THR A 125 7.87 -0.53 -2.27
CA THR A 125 6.44 -0.28 -2.11
C THR A 125 5.65 -0.97 -3.20
N VAL A 126 4.67 -1.77 -2.78
CA VAL A 126 3.76 -2.49 -3.68
C VAL A 126 2.37 -1.93 -3.51
N VAL A 127 1.83 -1.45 -4.63
CA VAL A 127 0.43 -1.03 -4.78
C VAL A 127 -0.28 -2.14 -5.54
N PRO A 128 -1.24 -2.85 -4.93
CA PRO A 128 -2.02 -3.85 -5.64
C PRO A 128 -2.74 -3.22 -6.84
N TYR A 129 -2.82 -3.94 -7.97
CA TYR A 129 -3.49 -3.44 -9.17
C TYR A 129 -4.96 -3.10 -8.92
N ASN A 130 -5.61 -3.83 -8.01
CA ASN A 130 -6.98 -3.62 -7.55
C ASN A 130 -7.08 -2.97 -6.18
N THR A 131 -6.11 -2.11 -5.81
CA THR A 131 -6.14 -1.50 -4.48
C THR A 131 -7.47 -0.80 -4.21
N ASP A 132 -8.08 -1.14 -3.07
CA ASP A 132 -9.25 -0.46 -2.51
C ASP A 132 -8.86 0.83 -1.75
N GLY A 133 -7.57 1.19 -1.72
CA GLY A 133 -7.02 2.28 -0.93
C GLY A 133 -5.90 1.85 0.02
N LYS A 134 -5.44 0.61 -0.06
CA LYS A 134 -4.30 0.08 0.71
C LYS A 134 -3.09 -0.21 -0.18
N ALA A 135 -1.92 -0.08 0.42
CA ALA A 135 -0.68 -0.57 -0.16
C ALA A 135 0.24 -1.07 0.97
N ARG A 136 1.39 -1.59 0.57
CA ARG A 136 2.37 -2.14 1.51
C ARG A 136 3.78 -1.75 1.13
N CYS A 137 4.65 -1.64 2.12
CA CYS A 137 6.07 -1.41 1.91
C CYS A 137 6.90 -2.28 2.85
N GLY A 138 8.20 -2.41 2.54
CA GLY A 138 9.14 -3.12 3.41
C GLY A 138 9.63 -2.29 4.59
N ARG A 139 9.51 -0.96 4.50
CA ARG A 139 10.09 -0.03 5.47
C ARG A 139 9.33 1.27 5.58
N MET A 140 9.14 1.74 6.80
CA MET A 140 8.64 3.09 7.07
C MET A 140 9.19 3.65 8.39
N THR A 141 9.27 4.98 8.48
CA THR A 141 9.57 5.70 9.71
C THR A 141 8.28 6.19 10.34
N LEU A 142 8.02 5.84 11.60
CA LEU A 142 6.91 6.35 12.36
C LEU A 142 7.18 7.81 12.74
N LEU A 143 6.29 8.73 12.37
CA LEU A 143 6.48 10.16 12.66
C LEU A 143 5.82 10.53 13.98
N GLU A 144 4.53 10.23 14.10
CA GLU A 144 3.73 10.59 15.26
C GLU A 144 2.46 9.73 15.36
N ASP A 145 1.94 9.61 16.58
CA ASP A 145 0.61 9.09 16.81
C ASP A 145 -0.40 10.17 16.41
N ALA A 146 -1.08 9.96 15.29
CA ALA A 146 -2.03 10.90 14.71
C ALA A 146 -3.47 10.62 15.14
N THR A 147 -3.71 9.64 16.04
CA THR A 147 -5.06 9.12 16.33
C THR A 147 -6.05 10.23 16.69
N ALA A 148 -5.68 11.13 17.61
CA ALA A 148 -6.57 12.19 18.06
C ALA A 148 -6.87 13.23 16.98
N GLU A 149 -5.91 13.56 16.11
CA GLU A 149 -6.12 14.50 15.01
C GLU A 149 -6.90 13.87 13.87
N PHE A 150 -6.51 12.67 13.46
CA PHE A 150 -7.10 11.96 12.33
C PHE A 150 -8.62 11.78 12.48
N TRP A 151 -9.08 11.41 13.68
CA TRP A 151 -10.51 11.20 13.95
C TRP A 151 -11.30 12.47 14.26
N ARG A 152 -10.62 13.58 14.61
CA ARG A 152 -11.31 14.89 14.76
C ARG A 152 -11.78 15.47 13.43
N GLN A 153 -11.17 15.06 12.31
CA GLN A 153 -11.45 15.54 10.96
C GLN A 153 -12.51 14.70 10.22
N THR A 154 -13.37 13.99 10.95
CA THR A 154 -14.48 13.24 10.35
C THR A 154 -15.66 14.20 10.15
N PRO A 155 -16.32 14.25 8.98
CA PRO A 155 -17.57 14.99 8.83
C PRO A 155 -18.64 14.53 9.82
#